data_AF-A0A662KCM6-F1
#
_entry.id   AF-A0A662KCM6-F1
#
_cell.length_a   1.000
_cell.length_b   1.000
_cell.length_c   1.000
_cell.angle_alpha   90.00
_cell.angle_beta   90.00
_cell.angle_gamma   90.00
#
_symmetry.space_group_name_H-M   'P 1'
#
loop_
_entity.id
_entity.type
_entity.pdbx_description
1 polymer ?
#
loop_
_entity_poly.entity_id
_entity_poly.type
_entity_poly.pdbx_seq_one_letter_code
_entity_poly.pdbx_strand_id
1 'polypeptide(L)'
;SSPFTKTVNKRWNELVEVFGDEVTVLVDADINDIAKVTVPVITEAIQAFREGKVIIHPGGGGRYGIIEIPSADDTIEIDLDGQKTLLDFE
;
A
#
# COMPACT_ATOMS: atom_id res chain seq x y z
N SER A 1 -10.55 13.29 1.23
CA SER A 1 -10.60 12.81 -0.16
C SER A 1 -11.62 11.69 -0.25
N SER A 2 -12.60 11.76 -1.17
CA SER A 2 -13.61 10.70 -1.33
C SER A 2 -13.05 9.60 -2.25
N PRO A 3 -13.24 8.30 -1.96
CA PRO A 3 -12.81 7.24 -2.86
C PRO A 3 -13.65 7.21 -4.15
N PHE A 4 -14.84 7.80 -4.16
CA PHE A 4 -15.79 7.76 -5.28
C PHE A 4 -15.55 8.83 -6.35
N THR A 5 -14.35 9.41 -6.43
CA THR A 5 -14.06 10.36 -7.50
C THR A 5 -14.01 9.66 -8.85
N LYS A 6 -14.41 10.38 -9.92
CA LYS A 6 -14.39 9.84 -11.29
C LYS A 6 -13.01 9.32 -11.69
N THR A 7 -11.95 10.00 -11.24
CA THR A 7 -10.56 9.61 -11.52
C THR A 7 -10.21 8.25 -10.91
N VAL A 8 -10.57 8.03 -9.64
CA VAL A 8 -10.31 6.75 -8.95
C VAL A 8 -11.10 5.63 -9.60
N ASN A 9 -12.40 5.82 -9.82
CA ASN A 9 -13.24 4.82 -10.48
C ASN A 9 -12.73 4.46 -11.88
N LYS A 10 -12.23 5.44 -12.64
CA LYS A 10 -11.64 5.18 -13.95
C LYS A 10 -10.42 4.27 -13.85
N ARG A 11 -9.49 4.54 -12.93
CA ARG A 11 -8.28 3.72 -12.73
C ARG A 11 -8.60 2.31 -12.25
N TRP A 12 -9.58 2.19 -11.35
CA TRP A 12 -10.04 0.90 -10.86
C TRP A 12 -10.67 0.08 -11.99
N ASN A 13 -11.55 0.68 -12.80
CA ASN A 13 -12.15 0.00 -13.95
C ASN A 13 -11.08 -0.44 -14.97
N GLU A 14 -10.08 0.40 -15.28
CA GLU A 14 -8.98 0.06 -16.19
C GLU A 14 -8.26 -1.25 -15.77
N LEU A 15 -8.09 -1.47 -14.47
CA LEU A 15 -7.46 -2.68 -13.93
C LEU A 15 -8.41 -3.88 -13.94
N VAL A 16 -9.61 -3.71 -13.41
CA VAL A 16 -10.59 -4.81 -13.28
C VAL A 16 -11.07 -5.30 -14.65
N GLU A 17 -11.21 -4.43 -15.65
CA GLU A 17 -11.59 -4.85 -17.01
C GLU A 17 -10.52 -5.71 -17.68
N VAL A 18 -9.24 -5.51 -17.36
CA VAL A 18 -8.11 -6.26 -17.95
C VAL A 18 -7.84 -7.57 -17.20
N PHE A 19 -7.85 -7.52 -15.87
CA PHE A 19 -7.45 -8.64 -15.01
C PHE A 19 -8.64 -9.43 -14.44
N GLY A 20 -9.87 -8.93 -14.60
CA GLY A 20 -11.12 -9.59 -14.21
C GLY A 20 -11.69 -9.10 -12.88
N ASP A 21 -10.89 -9.11 -11.81
CA ASP A 21 -11.33 -8.72 -10.46
C ASP A 21 -10.19 -8.09 -9.63
N GLU A 22 -10.57 -7.40 -8.54
CA GLU A 22 -9.63 -6.69 -7.68
C GLU A 22 -8.66 -7.61 -6.93
N VAL A 23 -9.10 -8.79 -6.50
CA VAL A 23 -8.23 -9.73 -5.77
C VAL A 23 -7.15 -10.25 -6.71
N THR A 24 -7.52 -10.60 -7.95
CA THR A 24 -6.56 -11.00 -8.99
C THR A 24 -5.55 -9.89 -9.26
N VAL A 25 -5.97 -8.62 -9.36
CA VAL A 25 -5.05 -7.48 -9.53
C VAL A 25 -4.08 -7.34 -8.34
N LEU A 26 -4.58 -7.48 -7.11
CA LEU A 26 -3.78 -7.25 -5.91
C LEU A 26 -2.87 -8.43 -5.54
N VAL A 27 -3.23 -9.67 -5.91
CA VAL A 27 -2.55 -10.89 -5.45
C VAL A 27 -1.84 -11.63 -6.58
N ASP A 28 -2.54 -11.95 -7.67
CA ASP A 28 -2.09 -12.95 -8.65
C ASP A 28 -1.48 -12.35 -9.93
N ALA A 29 -1.96 -11.19 -10.36
CA ALA A 29 -1.57 -10.57 -11.63
C ALA A 29 -0.08 -10.19 -11.65
N ASP A 30 0.61 -10.37 -12.78
CA ASP A 30 2.03 -10.01 -12.90
C ASP A 30 2.24 -8.49 -12.83
N ILE A 31 3.25 -8.06 -12.08
CA ILE A 31 3.51 -6.64 -11.85
C ILE A 31 3.89 -5.89 -13.14
N ASN A 32 4.56 -6.57 -14.09
CA ASN A 32 4.94 -6.00 -15.38
C ASN A 32 3.73 -5.80 -16.28
N ASP A 33 2.70 -6.66 -16.15
CA ASP A 33 1.46 -6.49 -16.89
C ASP A 33 0.62 -5.37 -16.30
N ILE A 34 0.57 -5.24 -14.97
CA ILE A 34 -0.07 -4.11 -14.28
C ILE A 34 0.59 -2.79 -14.73
N ALA A 35 1.92 -2.74 -14.78
CA ALA A 35 2.70 -1.56 -15.22
C ALA A 35 2.35 -1.06 -16.63
N LYS A 36 1.85 -1.93 -17.52
CA LYS A 36 1.45 -1.54 -18.89
C LYS A 36 0.08 -0.87 -18.94
N VAL A 37 -0.77 -1.15 -17.96
CA VAL A 37 -2.18 -0.72 -17.95
C VAL A 37 -2.38 0.55 -17.12
N THR A 38 -1.62 0.69 -16.03
CA THR A 38 -1.81 1.78 -15.06
C THR A 38 -0.59 2.70 -14.95
N VAL A 39 -0.69 3.71 -14.10
CA VAL A 39 0.40 4.64 -13.80
C VAL A 39 1.43 4.01 -12.86
N PRO A 40 2.73 4.36 -12.98
CA PRO A 40 3.81 3.76 -12.18
C PRO A 40 3.54 3.74 -10.68
N VAL A 41 2.99 4.83 -10.13
CA VAL A 41 2.66 4.95 -8.70
C VAL A 41 1.69 3.87 -8.18
N ILE A 42 0.75 3.41 -9.01
CA ILE A 42 -0.19 2.35 -8.60
C ILE A 42 0.52 0.99 -8.63
N THR A 43 1.35 0.76 -9.63
CA THR A 43 2.18 -0.46 -9.72
C THR A 43 3.15 -0.55 -8.56
N GLU A 44 3.86 0.53 -8.25
CA GLU A 44 4.79 0.62 -7.11
C GLU A 44 4.07 0.37 -5.79
N ALA A 45 2.88 0.94 -5.61
CA ALA A 45 2.04 0.68 -4.45
C ALA A 45 1.73 -0.81 -4.30
N ILE A 46 1.17 -1.44 -5.35
CA ILE A 46 0.82 -2.87 -5.33
C ILE A 46 2.06 -3.73 -5.05
N GLN A 47 3.19 -3.40 -5.67
CA GLN A 47 4.45 -4.09 -5.43
C GLN A 47 4.90 -3.95 -3.97
N ALA A 48 4.88 -2.74 -3.40
CA ALA A 48 5.25 -2.50 -2.01
C ALA A 48 4.35 -3.28 -1.03
N PHE A 49 3.05 -3.38 -1.32
CA PHE A 49 2.12 -4.19 -0.53
C PHE A 49 2.43 -5.68 -0.61
N ARG A 50 2.72 -6.21 -1.81
CA ARG A 50 3.08 -7.63 -2.01
C ARG A 50 4.41 -8.01 -1.37
N GLU A 51 5.37 -7.09 -1.41
CA GLU A 51 6.70 -7.28 -0.83
C GLU A 51 6.76 -6.97 0.68
N GLY A 52 5.67 -6.47 1.27
CA GLY A 52 5.63 -6.07 2.68
C GLY A 52 6.52 -4.87 3.01
N LYS A 53 6.84 -4.03 2.03
CA LYS A 53 7.72 -2.86 2.17
C LYS A 53 6.96 -1.58 2.55
N VAL A 54 5.67 -1.66 2.88
CA VAL A 54 4.88 -0.50 3.28
C VAL A 54 5.20 -0.08 4.72
N ILE A 55 5.22 1.23 4.97
CA ILE A 55 5.40 1.79 6.32
C ILE A 55 4.02 1.82 6.98
N ILE A 56 3.91 1.21 8.15
CA ILE A 56 2.64 1.12 8.89
C ILE A 56 2.78 1.87 10.22
N HIS A 57 2.00 2.94 10.36
CA HIS A 57 1.84 3.63 11.63
C HIS A 57 0.59 3.09 12.32
N PRO A 58 0.72 2.41 13.47
CA PRO A 58 -0.42 1.80 14.14
C PRO A 58 -1.40 2.88 14.63
N GLY A 59 -2.68 2.57 14.54
CA GLY A 59 -3.75 3.39 15.10
C GLY A 59 -3.91 3.19 16.61
N GLY A 60 -4.80 3.95 17.24
CA GLY A 60 -5.08 3.83 18.68
C GLY A 60 -6.24 4.72 19.14
N GLY A 61 -6.94 4.29 20.20
CA GLY A 61 -8.00 5.09 20.83
C GLY A 61 -9.21 5.41 19.93
N GLY A 62 -9.54 4.52 18.99
CA GLY A 62 -10.63 4.71 18.01
C GLY A 62 -10.21 5.33 16.68
N ARG A 63 -8.90 5.50 16.43
CA ARG A 63 -8.36 5.99 15.16
C ARG A 63 -7.68 4.85 14.39
N TYR A 64 -7.95 4.77 13.09
CA TYR A 64 -7.22 3.87 12.18
C TYR A 64 -5.75 4.28 12.05
N GLY A 65 -4.91 3.30 11.74
CA GLY A 65 -3.50 3.54 11.40
C GLY A 65 -3.33 4.24 10.05
N ILE A 66 -2.11 4.66 9.77
CA ILE A 66 -1.72 5.32 8.51
C ILE A 66 -0.74 4.39 7.79
N ILE A 67 -0.93 4.25 6.48
CA ILE A 67 -0.02 3.49 5.63
C ILE A 67 0.66 4.47 4.69
N GLU A 68 1.99 4.37 4.60
CA GLU A 68 2.80 5.15 3.67
C GLU A 68 3.55 4.19 2.73
N ILE A 69 3.62 4.56 1.46
CA ILE A 69 4.35 3.80 0.43
C ILE A 69 5.73 4.45 0.33
N PRO A 70 6.84 3.72 0.61
CA PRO A 70 8.16 4.30 0.46
C PRO A 70 8.38 4.66 -1.00
N SER A 71 8.66 5.93 -1.24
CA SER A 71 9.18 6.35 -2.53
C SER A 71 10.67 6.01 -2.61
N ALA A 72 11.24 5.87 -3.81
CA ALA A 72 12.64 5.48 -3.99
C ALA A 72 13.66 6.44 -3.32
N ASP A 73 13.21 7.62 -2.88
CA ASP A 73 14.00 8.62 -2.16
C ASP A 73 13.88 8.52 -0.64
N ASP A 74 12.99 7.69 -0.09
CA ASP A 74 12.77 7.54 1.35
C ASP A 74 13.65 6.41 1.92
N THR A 75 14.87 6.75 2.35
CA THR A 75 15.63 5.91 3.28
C THR A 75 14.88 5.87 4.62
N ILE A 76 14.12 4.80 4.86
CA ILE A 76 13.47 4.58 6.16
C ILE A 76 14.54 4.11 7.16
N GLU A 77 15.03 5.01 8.01
CA GLU A 77 15.64 4.64 9.28
C GLU A 77 14.53 4.13 10.21
N ILE A 78 14.44 2.82 10.37
CA ILE A 78 13.48 2.21 11.31
C ILE A 78 14.05 2.40 12.72
N ASP A 79 13.66 3.49 13.40
CA ASP A 79 13.96 3.68 14.82
C ASP A 79 13.03 2.81 15.67
N LEU A 80 13.54 1.62 16.04
CA LEU A 80 12.87 0.66 16.92
C LEU A 80 13.07 0.99 18.43
N ASP A 81 13.78 2.06 18.80
CA ASP A 81 14.21 2.30 20.20
C ASP A 81 13.10 2.84 21.12
N GLY A 82 11.88 3.07 20.61
CA GLY A 82 10.78 3.63 21.40
C GLY A 82 9.88 2.62 22.11
N GLN A 83 9.84 1.35 21.67
CA GLN A 83 8.86 0.40 22.18
C GLN A 83 9.40 -0.39 23.38
N LYS A 84 9.16 0.13 24.59
CA LYS A 84 9.37 -0.65 25.81
C LYS A 84 8.43 -1.85 25.85
N THR A 85 9.00 -3.02 26.10
CA THR A 85 8.26 -4.28 26.23
C THR A 85 7.63 -4.38 27.62
N LEU A 86 6.60 -5.22 27.79
CA LEU A 86 5.95 -5.47 29.10
C LEU A 86 6.90 -6.01 30.18
N LEU A 87 8.12 -6.37 29.81
CA LEU A 87 9.19 -6.82 30.70
C LEU A 87 10.03 -5.66 31.26
N ASP A 88 9.84 -4.43 30.75
CA ASP A 88 10.58 -3.24 31.18
C ASP A 88 9.93 -2.51 32.38
N PHE A 89 8.91 -3.13 33.00
CA PHE A 89 8.17 -2.63 34.17
C PHE A 89 8.24 -3.60 35.36
N GLU A 90 9.44 -4.05 35.73
CA GLU A 90 9.73 -4.65 37.04
C GLU A 90 10.50 -3.70 37.96
#